data_AF-A0A7S3DED8-F1
#
_entry.id   AF-A0A7S3DED8-F1
#
_cell.length_a   1.000
_cell.length_b   1.000
_cell.length_c   1.000
_cell.angle_alpha   90.00
_cell.angle_beta   90.00
_cell.angle_gamma   90.00
#
_symmetry.space_group_name_H-M   'P 1'
#
loop_
_entity.id
_entity.type
_entity.pdbx_description
1 polymer ?
#
loop_
_entity_poly.entity_id
_entity_poly.type
_entity_poly.pdbx_seq_one_letter_code
_entity_poly.pdbx_strand_id
1 'polypeptide(L)'
;LDSLLIKKRKAEDDLRNVERQIYELEGRYLEDTSTYGNILTGWSSFLASTSPGIKKEKKEITPEERLFSLSSLTAPKTDQELQQMKAIKKTGAKKGPITSPTPTTAAS
;
A
#
# COMPACT_ATOMS: atom_id res chain seq x y z
N LEU A 1 16.04 30.00 -10.76
CA LEU A 1 15.81 28.65 -11.32
C LEU A 1 15.72 27.62 -10.19
N ASP A 2 16.71 27.58 -9.28
CA ASP A 2 16.78 26.61 -8.18
C ASP A 2 15.58 26.62 -7.24
N SER A 3 15.05 27.80 -6.90
CA SER A 3 13.84 27.91 -6.06
C SER A 3 12.60 27.28 -6.69
N LEU A 4 12.47 27.31 -8.02
CA LEU A 4 11.37 26.67 -8.74
C LEU A 4 11.54 25.15 -8.75
N LEU A 5 12.76 24.66 -8.92
CA LEU A 5 13.07 23.22 -8.86
C LEU A 5 12.82 22.65 -7.45
N ILE A 6 13.17 23.39 -6.40
CA ILE A 6 12.88 23.02 -5.00
C ILE A 6 11.37 22.95 -4.77
N LYS A 7 10.62 23.96 -5.24
CA LYS A 7 9.15 23.97 -5.12
C LYS A 7 8.51 22.80 -5.86
N LYS A 8 8.99 22.49 -7.07
CA LYS A 8 8.53 21.33 -7.85
C LYS A 8 8.74 20.03 -7.08
N ARG A 9 9.96 19.80 -6.57
CA ARG A 9 10.27 18.59 -5.78
C ARG A 9 9.39 18.49 -4.54
N LYS A 10 9.21 19.59 -3.80
CA LYS A 10 8.34 19.61 -2.63
C LYS A 10 6.91 19.22 -2.97
N ALA A 11 6.36 19.74 -4.07
CA ALA A 11 5.01 19.39 -4.51
C ALA A 11 4.90 17.90 -4.90
N GLU A 12 5.92 17.34 -5.54
CA GLU A 12 5.98 15.91 -5.88
C GLU A 12 6.04 15.04 -4.62
N ASP A 13 6.80 15.43 -3.60
CA ASP A 13 6.89 14.72 -2.32
C ASP A 13 5.56 14.80 -1.53
N ASP A 14 4.96 15.99 -1.49
CA ASP A 14 3.66 16.22 -0.84
C ASP A 14 2.56 15.40 -1.53
N LEU A 15 2.55 15.32 -2.87
CA LEU A 15 1.63 14.49 -3.64
C LEU A 15 1.77 13.00 -3.28
N ARG A 16 3.01 12.47 -3.28
CA ARG A 16 3.28 11.07 -2.89
C ARG A 16 2.81 10.77 -1.47
N ASN A 17 2.90 11.74 -0.57
CA ASN A 17 2.45 11.58 0.81
C ASN A 17 0.92 11.50 0.90
N VAL A 18 0.21 12.37 0.18
CA VAL A 18 -1.26 12.37 0.13
C VAL A 18 -1.80 11.10 -0.51
N GLU A 19 -1.24 10.66 -1.64
CA GLU A 19 -1.66 9.42 -2.32
C GLU A 19 -1.52 8.21 -1.40
N ARG A 20 -0.42 8.12 -0.65
CA ARG A 20 -0.21 7.07 0.35
C ARG A 20 -1.28 7.11 1.44
N GLN A 21 -1.59 8.29 1.97
CA GLN A 21 -2.61 8.45 3.00
C GLN A 21 -3.98 8.05 2.50
N ILE A 22 -4.34 8.45 1.28
CA ILE A 22 -5.61 8.05 0.64
C ILE A 22 -5.70 6.53 0.59
N TYR A 23 -4.66 5.85 0.13
CA TYR A 23 -4.65 4.39 0.04
C TYR A 23 -4.83 3.70 1.40
N GLU A 24 -4.11 4.17 2.43
CA GLU A 24 -4.20 3.60 3.77
C GLU A 24 -5.59 3.81 4.40
N LEU A 25 -6.14 5.02 4.27
CA LEU A 25 -7.47 5.37 4.76
C LEU A 25 -8.56 4.60 4.03
N GLU A 26 -8.43 4.46 2.72
CA GLU A 26 -9.37 3.71 1.90
C GLU A 26 -9.41 2.24 2.28
N GLY A 27 -8.24 1.63 2.56
CA GLY A 27 -8.18 0.26 3.07
C GLY A 27 -8.97 0.10 4.37
N ARG A 28 -8.71 0.95 5.37
CA ARG A 28 -9.43 0.93 6.65
C ARG A 28 -10.93 1.15 6.46
N TYR A 29 -11.31 2.11 5.62
CA TYR A 29 -12.71 2.40 5.34
C TYR A 29 -13.43 1.19 4.74
N LEU A 30 -12.84 0.51 3.77
CA LEU A 30 -13.44 -0.67 3.15
C LEU A 30 -13.55 -1.86 4.12
N GLU A 31 -12.54 -2.06 4.97
CA GLU A 31 -12.57 -3.10 6.01
C GLU A 31 -13.68 -2.83 7.03
N ASP A 32 -13.76 -1.61 7.54
CA ASP A 32 -14.70 -1.22 8.62
C ASP A 32 -16.15 -1.18 8.14
N THR A 33 -16.38 -0.80 6.88
CA THR A 33 -17.73 -0.60 6.32
C THR A 33 -18.29 -1.81 5.57
N SER A 34 -17.49 -2.87 5.39
CA SER A 34 -17.87 -4.08 4.65
C SER A 34 -19.21 -4.68 5.11
N THR A 35 -19.54 -4.57 6.40
CA THR A 35 -20.72 -5.21 7.00
C THR A 35 -22.05 -4.47 6.78
N TYR A 36 -22.03 -3.14 6.79
CA TYR A 36 -23.26 -2.33 6.84
C TYR A 36 -23.57 -1.62 5.52
N GLY A 37 -22.64 -1.69 4.56
CA GLY A 37 -22.71 -0.96 3.31
C GLY A 37 -21.84 0.29 3.32
N ASN A 38 -21.47 0.75 2.12
CA ASN A 38 -20.59 1.88 1.91
C ASN A 38 -20.87 2.58 0.57
N ILE A 39 -20.06 3.57 0.22
CA ILE A 39 -20.22 4.36 -1.02
C ILE A 39 -20.19 3.51 -2.29
N LEU A 40 -19.50 2.35 -2.28
CA LEU A 40 -19.40 1.47 -3.45
C LEU A 40 -20.63 0.58 -3.62
N THR A 41 -21.10 0.02 -2.51
CA THR A 41 -22.14 -1.02 -2.51
C THR A 41 -23.52 -0.48 -2.14
N GLY A 42 -23.59 0.77 -1.69
CA GLY A 42 -24.78 1.39 -1.13
C GLY A 42 -25.03 0.95 0.32
N TRP A 43 -26.06 1.55 0.93
CA TRP A 43 -26.42 1.35 2.34
C TRP A 43 -27.67 0.48 2.53
N SER A 44 -28.09 -0.26 1.50
CA SER A 44 -29.26 -1.15 1.59
C SER A 44 -29.09 -2.22 2.68
N SER A 45 -27.86 -2.68 2.88
CA SER A 45 -27.50 -3.68 3.90
C SER A 45 -27.53 -3.14 5.33
N PHE A 46 -27.56 -1.82 5.51
CA PHE A 46 -27.60 -1.19 6.83
C PHE A 46 -28.85 -1.63 7.61
N LEU A 47 -30.01 -1.67 6.94
CA LEU A 47 -31.27 -2.11 7.55
C LEU A 47 -31.30 -3.63 7.76
N ALA A 48 -30.70 -4.40 6.85
CA ALA A 48 -30.64 -5.86 6.94
C ALA A 48 -29.78 -6.35 8.12
N SER A 49 -28.75 -5.58 8.50
CA SER A 49 -27.82 -5.91 9.59
C SER A 49 -28.44 -6.01 10.98
N THR A 50 -29.68 -5.52 11.16
CA THR A 50 -30.45 -5.62 12.43
C THR A 50 -31.03 -7.02 12.62
N SER A 51 -31.06 -7.86 11.58
CA SER A 51 -31.59 -9.22 11.69
C SER A 51 -30.56 -10.16 12.37
N PRO A 52 -30.90 -10.77 13.52
CA PRO A 52 -30.01 -11.71 14.19
C PRO A 52 -29.88 -12.98 13.33
N GLY A 53 -28.74 -13.16 12.67
CA GLY A 53 -28.45 -14.36 11.87
C GLY A 53 -27.56 -14.14 10.64
N ILE A 54 -27.36 -12.89 10.20
CA ILE A 54 -26.46 -12.60 9.07
C ILE A 54 -25.01 -12.76 9.53
N LYS A 55 -24.33 -13.79 9.00
CA LYS A 55 -22.91 -14.01 9.23
C LYS A 55 -22.12 -12.89 8.55
N LYS A 56 -21.29 -12.20 9.33
CA LYS A 56 -20.39 -11.15 8.86
C LYS A 56 -19.24 -11.80 8.11
N GLU A 57 -19.41 -12.02 6.82
CA GLU A 57 -18.30 -12.46 5.98
C GLU A 57 -17.39 -11.26 5.69
N LYS A 58 -16.12 -11.37 6.08
CA LYS A 58 -15.10 -10.40 5.70
C LYS A 58 -14.84 -10.58 4.22
N LYS A 59 -15.34 -9.66 3.40
CA LYS A 59 -15.06 -9.66 1.96
C LYS A 59 -13.61 -9.21 1.74
N GLU A 60 -12.91 -9.92 0.86
CA GLU A 60 -11.57 -9.53 0.44
C GLU A 60 -11.66 -8.26 -0.42
N ILE A 61 -10.88 -7.24 -0.07
CA ILE A 61 -10.86 -5.95 -0.77
C ILE A 61 -10.14 -6.12 -2.09
N THR A 62 -10.84 -5.89 -3.20
CA THR A 62 -10.22 -5.92 -4.52
C THR A 62 -9.60 -4.57 -4.85
N PRO A 63 -8.53 -4.51 -5.67
CA PRO A 63 -7.92 -3.23 -6.05
C PRO A 63 -8.87 -2.32 -6.82
N GLU A 64 -9.88 -2.88 -7.50
CA GLU A 64 -10.91 -2.12 -8.22
C GLU A 64 -11.88 -1.39 -7.28
N GLU A 65 -12.03 -1.85 -6.04
CA GLU A 65 -12.85 -1.19 -5.03
C GLU A 65 -12.19 0.10 -4.49
N ARG A 66 -10.93 0.36 -4.83
CA ARG A 66 -10.16 1.53 -4.36
C ARG A 66 -10.33 2.78 -5.23
N LEU A 67 -11.57 3.26 -5.37
CA LEU A 67 -11.91 4.39 -6.25
C LEU A 67 -11.11 5.68 -5.99
N PHE A 68 -10.80 5.99 -4.73
CA PHE A 68 -10.06 7.21 -4.41
C PHE A 68 -8.59 7.09 -4.86
N SER A 69 -7.96 5.94 -4.65
CA SER A 69 -6.63 5.68 -5.18
C SER A 69 -6.63 5.66 -6.71
N LEU A 70 -7.65 5.07 -7.34
CA LEU A 70 -7.80 5.00 -8.80
C LEU A 70 -8.09 6.36 -9.46
N SER A 71 -8.50 7.37 -8.67
CA SER A 71 -8.71 8.73 -9.18
C SER A 71 -7.40 9.45 -9.55
N SER A 72 -6.25 8.93 -9.11
CA SER A 72 -4.92 9.44 -9.48
C SER A 72 -4.20 8.46 -10.40
N LEU A 73 -3.69 8.96 -11.53
CA LEU A 73 -2.87 8.17 -12.46
C LEU A 73 -1.48 7.83 -11.92
N THR A 74 -1.02 8.54 -10.89
CA THR A 74 0.28 8.32 -10.25
C THR A 74 0.20 7.38 -9.06
N ALA A 75 -0.95 7.27 -8.39
CA ALA A 75 -1.14 6.46 -7.19
C ALA A 75 -0.86 4.94 -7.37
N PRO A 76 -1.27 4.24 -8.46
CA PRO A 76 -1.02 2.80 -8.61
C PRO A 76 0.47 2.44 -8.70
N LYS A 77 1.30 3.36 -9.23
CA LYS A 77 2.75 3.18 -9.31
C LYS A 77 3.39 3.26 -7.92
N THR A 78 2.85 4.11 -7.05
CA THR A 78 3.29 4.27 -5.67
C THR A 78 3.08 2.99 -4.85
N ASP A 79 2.03 2.22 -5.13
CA ASP A 79 1.78 0.93 -4.47
C ASP A 79 2.76 -0.16 -4.89
N GLN A 80 3.05 -0.28 -6.19
CA GLN A 80 4.09 -1.21 -6.67
C GLN A 80 5.45 -0.87 -6.08
N GLU A 81 5.79 0.43 -6.05
CA GLU A 81 7.02 0.93 -5.44
C GLU A 81 7.05 0.64 -3.92
N LEU A 82 5.93 0.81 -3.21
CA LEU A 82 5.83 0.50 -1.78
C LEU A 82 5.92 -1.01 -1.49
N GLN A 83 5.30 -1.85 -2.32
CA GLN A 83 5.42 -3.30 -2.23
C GLN A 83 6.85 -3.75 -2.51
N GLN A 84 7.52 -3.17 -3.51
CA GLN A 84 8.94 -3.39 -3.78
C GLN A 84 9.82 -2.94 -2.60
N MET A 85 9.57 -1.75 -2.03
CA MET A 85 10.27 -1.27 -0.84
C MET A 85 10.07 -2.17 0.38
N LYS A 86 8.86 -2.70 0.58
CA LYS A 86 8.55 -3.67 1.65
C LYS A 86 9.24 -5.02 1.38
N ALA A 87 9.32 -5.47 0.12
CA ALA A 87 10.02 -6.69 -0.28
C ALA A 87 11.54 -6.57 -0.06
N ILE A 88 12.15 -5.43 -0.39
CA ILE A 88 13.57 -5.14 -0.16
C ILE A 88 13.91 -5.12 1.34
N LYS A 89 13.01 -4.62 2.21
CA LYS A 89 13.20 -4.70 3.67
C LYS A 89 13.08 -6.14 4.22
N LYS A 90 12.34 -7.02 3.55
CA LYS A 90 12.11 -8.42 3.98
C LYS A 90 13.29 -9.34 3.67
N THR A 91 14.15 -8.99 2.71
CA THR A 91 15.36 -9.77 2.33
C THR A 91 16.62 -9.39 3.12
N GLY A 92 16.57 -8.35 3.96
CA GLY A 92 17.74 -7.77 4.63
C GLY A 92 18.06 -8.25 6.05
N ALA A 93 17.49 -9.37 6.53
CA ALA A 93 17.69 -9.86 7.89
C ALA A 93 18.34 -11.26 7.94
N LYS A 94 19.60 -11.38 7.51
CA LYS A 94 20.53 -12.41 8.01
C LYS A 94 21.94 -11.82 8.12
N LYS A 95 22.31 -11.35 9.31
CA LYS A 95 23.73 -11.21 9.72
C LYS A 95 24.24 -12.61 10.07
N GLY A 96 25.16 -13.13 9.27
CA GLY A 96 25.99 -14.31 9.55
C GLY A 96 27.44 -14.00 9.15
N PRO A 97 28.44 -14.69 9.74
CA PRO A 97 29.78 -14.14 9.91
C PRO A 97 30.54 -13.97 8.60
N ILE A 98 31.29 -12.87 8.52
CA ILE A 98 32.31 -12.61 7.50
C ILE A 98 33.40 -13.68 7.66
N THR A 99 33.49 -14.60 6.70
CA THR A 99 34.73 -15.34 6.43
C THR A 99 35.26 -14.88 5.08
N SER A 100 36.40 -14.21 5.11
CA SER A 100 37.15 -13.72 3.94
C SER A 100 37.55 -14.83 2.98
N PRO A 101 37.56 -14.63 1.66
CA PRO A 101 38.30 -15.48 0.74
C PRO A 101 39.76 -15.01 0.65
N THR A 102 40.71 -15.86 1.02
CA THR A 102 42.13 -15.70 0.66
C THR A 102 42.37 -16.30 -0.74
N PRO A 103 43.03 -15.59 -1.66
CA PRO A 103 43.56 -16.18 -2.90
C PRO A 103 45.04 -16.55 -2.69
N THR A 104 45.42 -17.81 -2.91
CA THR A 104 46.83 -18.19 -3.05
C THR A 104 47.02 -19.15 -4.23
N THR A 105 47.67 -18.61 -5.24
CA THR A 105 48.35 -19.26 -6.37
C THR A 105 49.51 -20.14 -5.88
N ALA A 106 49.68 -21.35 -6.44
CA ALA A 106 50.92 -21.84 -7.08
C ALA A 106 50.98 -23.38 -7.20
N ALA A 107 51.31 -23.82 -8.41
CA ALA A 107 52.20 -24.92 -8.81
C ALA A 107 52.12 -26.28 -8.08
N SER A 108 51.82 -27.35 -8.84
CA SER A 108 52.88 -28.20 -9.40
C SER A 108 52.38 -29.03 -10.58
#